data_AF-A0A674PC45-F1
#
_entry.id   AF-A0A674PC45-F1
#
_cell.length_a   1.000
_cell.length_b   1.000
_cell.length_c   1.000
_cell.angle_alpha   90.00
_cell.angle_beta   90.00
_cell.angle_gamma   90.00
#
_symmetry.space_group_name_H-M   'P 1'
#
loop_
_entity.id
_entity.type
_entity.pdbx_description
1 polymer ?
#
loop_
_entity_poly.entity_id
_entity_poly.type
_entity_poly.pdbx_seq_one_letter_code
_entity_poly.pdbx_strand_id
1 'polypeptide(L)'
;MWCVATLFSPRLDVRVTSTTEIAAGRALAVRAEVQGFVFCLINIYAPSQGSDRLDLFQKKVVAGCNNNEFLFLGGDFNCTENPLLDRNHPEPHLPSKSALTKLVQARELCDVWRYFHPGQSQFTWTHSRGNQLSLARAVLTLLPKKGD
;
A
#
# COMPACT_ATOMS: atom_id res chain seq x y z
N MET A 1 13.32 0.65 -16.30
CA MET A 1 12.70 -0.61 -15.82
C MET A 1 12.48 -0.45 -14.33
N TRP A 2 11.27 -0.67 -13.84
CA TRP A 2 10.94 -0.55 -12.41
C TRP A 2 11.04 -1.93 -11.76
N CYS A 3 11.37 -2.01 -10.47
CA CYS A 3 11.37 -3.27 -9.73
C CYS A 3 10.87 -3.05 -8.30
N VAL A 4 10.37 -4.13 -7.70
CA VAL A 4 9.99 -4.20 -6.28
C VAL A 4 10.64 -5.43 -5.68
N ALA A 5 11.02 -5.35 -4.41
CA ALA A 5 11.65 -6.44 -3.69
C ALA A 5 11.11 -6.51 -2.26
N THR A 6 11.05 -7.73 -1.72
CA THR A 6 10.72 -8.00 -0.32
C THR A 6 11.91 -8.71 0.30
N LEU A 7 12.51 -8.11 1.31
CA LEU A 7 13.67 -8.66 1.99
C LEU A 7 13.30 -9.11 3.41
N PHE A 8 13.78 -10.28 3.79
CA PHE A 8 13.65 -10.80 5.16
C PHE A 8 15.00 -10.78 5.86
N SER A 9 14.99 -10.50 7.15
CA SER A 9 16.19 -10.60 7.98
C SER A 9 16.68 -12.06 8.00
N PRO A 10 18.00 -12.32 7.89
CA PRO A 10 18.55 -13.66 8.07
C PRO A 10 18.28 -14.27 9.46
N ARG A 11 17.89 -13.44 10.43
CA ARG A 11 17.54 -13.87 11.81
C ARG A 11 16.06 -14.23 11.97
N LEU A 12 15.24 -13.97 10.96
CA LEU A 12 13.83 -14.33 10.98
C LEU A 12 13.70 -15.74 10.41
N ASP A 13 13.15 -16.66 11.19
CA ASP A 13 12.74 -17.96 10.68
C ASP A 13 11.49 -17.78 9.81
N VAL A 14 11.69 -17.74 8.50
CA VAL A 14 10.66 -17.47 7.50
C VAL A 14 10.72 -18.53 6.41
N ARG A 15 9.57 -19.14 6.14
CA ARG A 15 9.41 -20.06 5.01
C ARG A 15 8.58 -19.39 3.92
N VAL A 16 9.22 -18.96 2.85
CA VAL A 16 8.51 -18.43 1.67
C VAL A 16 7.83 -19.59 0.94
N THR A 17 6.51 -19.55 0.82
CA THR A 17 5.71 -20.60 0.18
C THR A 17 5.36 -20.29 -1.27
N SER A 18 5.21 -19.00 -1.61
CA SER A 18 5.02 -18.58 -3.01
C SER A 18 5.40 -17.11 -3.21
N THR A 19 5.78 -16.78 -4.44
CA THR A 19 5.91 -15.41 -4.93
C THR A 19 5.06 -15.23 -6.18
N THR A 20 4.46 -14.05 -6.34
CA THR A 20 3.63 -13.74 -7.50
C THR A 20 3.81 -12.29 -7.88
N GLU A 21 4.33 -12.05 -9.08
CA GLU A 21 4.35 -10.71 -9.66
C GLU A 21 2.93 -10.38 -10.16
N ILE A 22 2.22 -9.54 -9.39
CA ILE A 22 0.84 -9.13 -9.70
C ILE A 22 0.85 -8.14 -10.87
N ALA A 23 1.84 -7.26 -10.90
CA ALA A 23 2.05 -6.29 -11.95
C ALA A 23 3.55 -6.07 -12.15
N ALA A 24 4.01 -6.22 -13.39
CA ALA A 24 5.41 -6.19 -13.77
C ALA A 24 6.14 -4.98 -13.16
N GLY A 25 7.09 -5.24 -12.25
CA GLY A 25 7.88 -4.22 -11.55
C GLY A 25 7.11 -3.25 -10.65
N ARG A 26 5.83 -3.53 -10.36
CA ARG A 26 4.90 -2.61 -9.67
C ARG A 26 4.21 -3.22 -8.47
N ALA A 27 3.99 -4.54 -8.46
CA ALA A 27 3.39 -5.21 -7.31
C ALA A 27 3.88 -6.66 -7.21
N LEU A 28 4.43 -7.01 -6.05
CA LEU A 28 4.92 -8.35 -5.74
C LEU A 28 4.20 -8.86 -4.48
N ALA A 29 3.48 -9.97 -4.62
CA ALA A 29 2.97 -10.73 -3.50
C ALA A 29 4.00 -11.80 -3.09
N VAL A 30 4.27 -11.91 -1.80
CA VAL A 30 5.07 -12.95 -1.18
C VAL A 30 4.23 -13.59 -0.10
N ARG A 31 3.93 -14.88 -0.24
CA ARG A 31 3.36 -15.67 0.86
C ARG A 31 4.48 -16.31 1.64
N ALA A 32 4.43 -16.11 2.94
CA ALA A 32 5.47 -16.58 3.84
C ALA A 32 4.84 -17.07 5.14
N GLU A 33 5.41 -18.13 5.69
CA GLU A 33 5.06 -18.63 7.01
C GLU A 33 6.12 -18.20 8.01
N VAL A 34 5.67 -17.62 9.12
CA VAL A 34 6.51 -17.20 10.23
C VAL A 34 5.83 -17.67 11.52
N GLN A 35 6.53 -18.48 12.32
CA GLN A 35 6.02 -18.99 13.60
C GLN A 35 4.65 -19.68 13.49
N GLY A 36 4.40 -20.42 12.40
CA GLY A 36 3.13 -21.12 12.16
C GLY A 36 1.99 -20.25 11.63
N PHE A 37 2.21 -18.95 11.45
CA PHE A 37 1.24 -18.04 10.84
C PHE A 37 1.56 -17.80 9.37
N VAL A 38 0.53 -17.84 8.52
CA VAL A 38 0.67 -17.58 7.08
C VAL A 38 0.37 -16.11 6.79
N PHE A 39 1.35 -15.43 6.20
CA PHE A 39 1.26 -14.03 5.79
C PHE A 39 1.20 -13.93 4.26
N CYS A 40 0.39 -13.00 3.76
CA CYS A 40 0.41 -12.54 2.38
C CYS A 40 0.90 -11.10 2.35
N LEU A 41 2.18 -10.92 2.01
CA LEU A 41 2.86 -9.63 1.98
C LEU A 41 2.84 -9.09 0.55
N ILE A 42 2.17 -7.98 0.32
CA ILE A 42 2.09 -7.33 -0.99
C ILE A 42 2.88 -6.02 -0.93
N ASN A 43 4.01 -5.98 -1.62
CA ASN A 43 4.78 -4.76 -1.83
C ASN A 43 4.30 -4.06 -3.11
N ILE A 44 3.83 -2.81 -2.98
CA ILE A 44 3.23 -2.02 -4.05
C ILE A 44 4.14 -0.81 -4.34
N TYR A 45 4.46 -0.63 -5.61
CA TYR A 45 4.99 0.60 -6.17
C TYR A 45 4.06 1.08 -7.28
N ALA A 46 3.02 1.81 -6.91
CA ALA A 46 1.98 2.24 -7.85
C ALA A 46 2.50 3.28 -8.84
N PRO A 47 1.99 3.30 -10.09
CA PRO A 47 2.34 4.33 -11.06
C PRO A 47 2.02 5.76 -10.59
N SER A 48 2.83 6.73 -11.01
CA SER A 48 2.54 8.16 -10.82
C SER A 48 1.41 8.64 -11.74
N GLN A 49 1.31 8.06 -12.94
CA GLN A 49 0.21 8.31 -13.88
C GLN A 49 -1.12 7.77 -13.33
N GLY A 50 -2.14 8.63 -13.27
CA GLY A 50 -3.40 8.33 -12.58
C GLY A 50 -4.19 7.17 -13.20
N SER A 51 -4.22 7.04 -14.52
CA SER A 51 -4.88 5.94 -15.23
C SER A 51 -4.26 4.58 -14.89
N ASP A 52 -2.93 4.48 -14.99
CA ASP A 52 -2.22 3.22 -14.75
C ASP A 52 -2.30 2.82 -13.26
N ARG A 53 -2.31 3.82 -12.37
CA ARG A 53 -2.55 3.62 -10.94
C ARG A 53 -3.97 3.13 -10.67
N LEU A 54 -4.97 3.71 -11.33
CA LEU A 54 -6.35 3.26 -11.23
C LEU A 54 -6.47 1.81 -11.69
N ASP A 55 -5.88 1.46 -12.83
CA ASP A 55 -5.87 0.10 -13.36
C ASP A 55 -5.23 -0.89 -12.38
N LEU A 56 -4.11 -0.51 -11.75
CA LEU A 56 -3.48 -1.34 -10.72
C LEU A 56 -4.43 -1.61 -9.56
N PHE A 57 -5.07 -0.58 -9.02
CA PHE A 57 -6.01 -0.74 -7.89
C PHE A 57 -7.29 -1.49 -8.29
N GLN A 58 -7.77 -1.33 -9.53
CA GLN A 58 -8.95 -2.01 -10.06
C GLN A 58 -8.70 -3.47 -10.42
N LYS A 59 -7.49 -3.84 -10.86
CA LYS A 59 -7.07 -5.23 -11.13
C LYS A 59 -7.05 -6.12 -9.89
N LYS A 60 -7.65 -5.67 -8.78
CA LYS A 60 -7.78 -6.33 -7.49
C LYS A 60 -6.40 -6.87 -7.11
N VAL A 61 -5.49 -5.99 -6.72
CA VAL A 61 -4.15 -6.35 -6.20
C VAL A 61 -4.21 -7.50 -5.17
N VAL A 62 -5.35 -7.64 -4.50
CA VAL A 62 -5.67 -8.65 -3.49
C VAL A 62 -6.46 -9.87 -4.00
N ALA A 63 -6.72 -10.03 -5.31
CA ALA A 63 -7.65 -11.05 -5.84
C ALA A 63 -7.25 -12.48 -5.48
N GLY A 64 -5.94 -12.76 -5.44
CA GLY A 64 -5.40 -14.06 -5.06
C GLY A 64 -5.23 -14.27 -3.55
N CYS A 65 -5.60 -13.30 -2.70
CA CYS A 65 -5.42 -13.41 -1.25
C CYS A 65 -6.58 -14.17 -0.62
N ASN A 66 -6.24 -15.24 0.12
CA ASN A 66 -7.19 -16.05 0.86
C ASN A 66 -7.56 -15.38 2.19
N ASN A 67 -8.75 -15.66 2.72
CA ASN A 67 -9.19 -15.11 4.01
C ASN A 67 -8.49 -15.74 5.22
N ASN A 68 -7.79 -16.87 5.04
CA ASN A 68 -7.08 -17.59 6.10
C ASN A 68 -5.63 -17.10 6.28
N GLU A 69 -5.23 -16.04 5.57
CA GLU A 69 -3.88 -15.48 5.58
C GLU A 69 -3.90 -14.08 6.18
N PHE A 70 -2.86 -13.70 6.91
CA PHE A 70 -2.70 -12.32 7.35
C PHE A 70 -2.23 -11.45 6.17
N LEU A 71 -3.13 -10.61 5.67
CA LEU A 71 -2.88 -9.75 4.51
C LEU A 71 -2.18 -8.46 4.91
N PHE A 72 -0.98 -8.22 4.38
CA PHE A 72 -0.22 -6.99 4.59
C PHE A 72 -0.02 -6.31 3.25
N LEU A 73 -0.52 -5.09 3.08
CA LEU A 73 -0.18 -4.27 1.91
C LEU A 73 0.74 -3.15 2.38
N GLY A 74 1.82 -2.92 1.65
CA GLY A 74 2.74 -1.84 1.96
C GLY A 74 3.46 -1.32 0.72
N GLY A 75 3.94 -0.09 0.80
CA GLY A 75 4.78 0.52 -0.23
C GLY A 75 4.30 1.90 -0.62
N ASP A 76 4.67 2.35 -1.81
CA ASP A 76 4.32 3.66 -2.34
C ASP A 76 3.11 3.55 -3.26
N PHE A 77 1.99 4.10 -2.80
CA PHE A 77 0.71 4.06 -3.49
C PHE A 77 0.56 5.22 -4.47
N ASN A 78 1.47 6.20 -4.51
CA ASN A 78 1.31 7.44 -5.28
C ASN A 78 -0.08 8.08 -5.13
N CYS A 79 -0.72 7.84 -3.98
CA CYS A 79 -2.10 8.18 -3.65
C CYS A 79 -2.20 8.23 -2.13
N THR A 80 -3.07 9.08 -1.59
CA THR A 80 -3.27 9.18 -0.14
C THR A 80 -4.63 8.63 0.26
N GLU A 81 -4.76 8.14 1.48
CA GLU A 81 -6.06 7.73 2.02
C GLU A 81 -6.87 8.92 2.57
N ASN A 82 -6.25 9.78 3.39
CA ASN A 82 -6.88 10.94 4.00
C ASN A 82 -6.39 12.25 3.36
N PRO A 83 -7.14 12.84 2.40
CA PRO A 83 -6.69 14.03 1.68
C PRO A 83 -6.56 15.29 2.55
N LEU A 84 -7.10 15.32 3.78
CA LEU A 84 -7.04 16.48 4.66
C LEU A 84 -5.74 16.53 5.47
N LEU A 85 -5.19 15.36 5.84
CA LEU A 85 -4.01 15.25 6.71
C LEU A 85 -2.77 14.72 5.97
N ASP A 86 -2.97 14.04 4.84
CA ASP A 86 -1.89 13.37 4.11
C ASP A 86 -1.33 14.19 2.97
N ARG A 87 -1.80 15.42 2.76
CA ARG A 87 -1.27 16.32 1.73
C ARG A 87 -1.57 17.79 2.02
N ASN A 88 -0.79 18.67 1.40
CA ASN A 88 -0.97 20.13 1.51
C ASN A 88 -1.57 20.77 0.23
N HIS A 89 -2.00 19.94 -0.73
CA HIS A 89 -2.66 20.35 -1.97
C HIS A 89 -3.84 19.42 -2.26
N PRO A 90 -4.71 19.70 -3.25
CA PRO A 90 -5.80 18.79 -3.63
C PRO A 90 -5.31 17.40 -4.07
N GLU A 91 -6.18 16.38 -4.00
CA GLU A 91 -5.95 15.07 -4.61
C GLU A 91 -5.79 15.21 -6.13
N PRO A 92 -4.63 14.87 -6.71
CA PRO A 92 -4.43 14.99 -8.16
C PRO A 92 -5.30 14.01 -8.97
N HIS A 93 -5.71 12.86 -8.41
CA HIS A 93 -6.51 11.88 -9.14
C HIS A 93 -7.58 11.18 -8.29
N LEU A 94 -8.78 11.76 -8.26
CA LEU A 94 -9.95 11.26 -7.51
C LEU A 94 -10.37 9.81 -7.85
N PRO A 95 -10.29 9.34 -9.11
CA PRO A 95 -10.65 7.95 -9.42
C PRO A 95 -9.72 6.93 -8.74
N SER A 96 -8.39 7.14 -8.75
CA SER A 96 -7.45 6.25 -8.06
C SER A 96 -7.68 6.25 -6.56
N LYS A 97 -7.92 7.43 -5.97
CA LYS A 97 -8.26 7.54 -4.54
C LYS A 97 -9.50 6.73 -4.22
N SER A 98 -10.55 6.87 -5.03
CA SER A 98 -11.80 6.13 -4.86
C SER A 98 -11.60 4.63 -4.97
N ALA A 99 -10.77 4.16 -5.92
CA ALA A 99 -10.43 2.76 -6.06
C ALA A 99 -9.64 2.23 -4.85
N LEU A 100 -8.68 3.00 -4.33
CA LEU A 100 -7.96 2.67 -3.10
C LEU A 100 -8.90 2.58 -1.90
N THR A 101 -9.79 3.57 -1.72
CA THR A 101 -10.80 3.54 -0.64
C THR A 101 -11.69 2.29 -0.73
N LYS A 102 -12.15 1.94 -1.93
CA LYS A 102 -12.95 0.70 -2.14
C LYS A 102 -12.15 -0.56 -1.80
N LEU A 103 -10.87 -0.61 -2.17
CA LEU A 103 -9.99 -1.73 -1.84
C LEU A 103 -9.81 -1.88 -0.34
N VAL A 104 -9.54 -0.77 0.36
CA VAL A 104 -9.40 -0.73 1.82
C VAL A 104 -10.69 -1.21 2.49
N GLN A 105 -11.84 -0.70 2.07
CA GLN A 105 -13.14 -1.10 2.61
C GLN A 105 -13.46 -2.58 2.34
N ALA A 106 -13.24 -3.07 1.12
CA ALA A 106 -13.59 -4.42 0.71
C ALA A 106 -12.75 -5.52 1.40
N ARG A 107 -11.59 -5.16 1.95
CA ARG A 107 -10.71 -6.06 2.71
C ARG A 107 -10.59 -5.67 4.18
N GLU A 108 -11.46 -4.78 4.63
CA GLU A 108 -11.50 -4.27 6.00
C GLU A 108 -10.12 -3.84 6.50
N LEU A 109 -9.34 -3.19 5.63
CA LEU A 109 -7.99 -2.75 5.95
C LEU A 109 -8.02 -1.43 6.72
N CYS A 110 -6.93 -1.17 7.43
CA CYS A 110 -6.67 0.03 8.18
C CYS A 110 -5.23 0.49 7.90
N ASP A 111 -5.06 1.79 7.66
CA ASP A 111 -3.75 2.41 7.65
C ASP A 111 -3.17 2.50 9.06
N VAL A 112 -2.10 1.74 9.27
CA VAL A 112 -1.41 1.60 10.55
C VAL A 112 -0.94 2.95 11.08
N TRP A 113 -0.38 3.81 10.23
CA TRP A 113 0.11 5.11 10.67
C TRP A 113 -1.04 6.00 11.14
N ARG A 114 -2.13 6.06 10.35
CA ARG A 114 -3.29 6.90 10.68
C ARG A 114 -4.01 6.40 11.93
N TYR A 115 -4.02 5.10 12.17
CA TYR A 115 -4.57 4.51 13.39
C TYR A 115 -3.87 5.03 14.65
N PHE A 116 -2.53 5.01 14.67
CA PHE A 116 -1.76 5.49 15.83
C PHE A 116 -1.64 7.03 15.89
N HIS A 117 -1.83 7.72 14.77
CA HIS A 117 -1.67 9.18 14.65
C HIS A 117 -2.90 9.85 14.00
N PRO A 118 -4.09 9.78 14.62
CA PRO A 118 -5.35 10.16 13.96
C PRO A 118 -5.38 11.62 13.50
N GLY A 119 -4.82 12.55 14.28
CA GLY A 119 -4.83 13.99 14.00
C GLY A 119 -3.52 14.59 13.47
N GLN A 120 -2.47 13.79 13.25
CA GLN A 120 -1.15 14.33 12.87
C GLN A 120 -0.98 14.38 11.35
N SER A 121 -0.43 15.49 10.86
CA SER A 121 0.01 15.61 9.46
C SER A 121 1.48 15.25 9.36
N GLN A 122 1.79 14.20 8.60
CA GLN A 122 3.14 13.73 8.32
C GLN A 122 3.20 13.32 6.85
N PHE A 123 4.33 13.54 6.17
CA PHE A 123 4.47 13.32 4.74
C PHE A 123 5.67 12.42 4.43
N THR A 124 5.62 11.71 3.31
CA THR A 124 6.67 10.78 2.85
C THR A 124 7.20 11.13 1.46
N TRP A 125 6.56 12.10 0.80
CA TRP A 125 6.95 12.61 -0.51
C TRP A 125 6.95 14.14 -0.49
N THR A 126 7.94 14.73 -1.15
CA THR A 126 8.09 16.17 -1.29
C THR A 126 8.46 16.52 -2.72
N HIS A 127 7.94 17.65 -3.22
CA HIS A 127 8.33 18.21 -4.50
C HIS A 127 8.37 19.72 -4.41
N SER A 128 9.50 20.30 -4.81
CA SER A 128 9.69 21.74 -4.84
C SER A 128 9.66 22.24 -6.28
N ARG A 129 8.84 23.25 -6.54
CA ARG A 129 8.81 23.96 -7.83
C ARG A 129 8.76 25.46 -7.57
N GLY A 130 9.86 26.15 -7.82
CA GLY A 130 10.01 27.55 -7.45
C GLY A 130 9.84 27.73 -5.93
N ASN A 131 8.97 28.65 -5.52
CA ASN A 131 8.66 28.93 -4.10
C ASN A 131 7.49 28.09 -3.55
N GLN A 132 7.04 27.06 -4.27
CA GLN A 132 5.95 26.19 -3.84
C GLN A 132 6.49 24.81 -3.44
N LEU A 133 6.08 24.35 -2.26
CA LEU A 133 6.38 23.02 -1.74
C LEU A 133 5.12 22.17 -1.72
N SER A 134 5.13 21.06 -2.46
CA SER A 134 4.08 20.05 -2.47
C SER A 134 4.48 18.89 -1.57
N LEU A 135 3.58 18.47 -0.68
CA LEU A 135 3.82 17.43 0.32
C LEU A 135 2.70 16.39 0.27
N ALA A 136 3.06 15.11 0.32
CA ALA A 136 2.09 14.03 0.37
C ALA A 136 2.59 12.82 1.18
N ARG A 137 1.69 12.07 1.83
CA ARG A 137 1.95 10.77 2.45
C ARG A 137 1.45 9.66 1.52
N ALA A 138 2.30 9.31 0.56
CA ALA A 138 2.00 8.29 -0.43
C ALA A 138 2.48 6.89 -0.02
N VAL A 139 3.36 6.80 0.99
CA VAL A 139 3.81 5.51 1.54
C VAL A 139 2.85 5.09 2.63
N LEU A 140 2.18 3.95 2.42
CA LEU A 140 1.14 3.43 3.30
C LEU A 140 1.48 2.00 3.73
N THR A 141 1.03 1.63 4.93
CA THR A 141 1.01 0.26 5.43
C THR A 141 -0.43 -0.05 5.85
N LEU A 142 -1.06 -0.99 5.17
CA LEU A 142 -2.46 -1.36 5.36
C LEU A 142 -2.56 -2.79 5.88
N LEU A 143 -3.22 -2.97 7.02
CA LEU A 143 -3.44 -4.25 7.69
C LEU A 143 -4.92 -4.48 7.95
N PRO A 144 -5.39 -5.72 8.16
CA PRO A 144 -6.78 -5.97 8.53
C PRO A 144 -7.10 -5.25 9.84
N LYS A 145 -8.28 -4.63 9.91
CA LYS A 145 -8.81 -4.06 11.15
C LYS A 145 -8.92 -5.17 12.17
N LYS A 146 -8.50 -4.88 13.41
CA LYS A 146 -8.83 -5.73 14.54
C LYS A 146 -10.36 -5.68 14.67
N GLY A 147 -11.02 -6.84 14.69
CA GLY A 147 -12.43 -6.90 15.07
C GLY A 147 -12.58 -6.33 16.47
N ASP A 148 -13.54 -5.42 16.64
CA ASP A 148 -13.96 -4.94 17.97
C ASP A 148 -14.58 -6.07 18.79
#